data_AF-A0A6J1LSY8-F1
#
_entry.id   AF-A0A6J1LSY8-F1
#
_cell.length_a   1.000
_cell.length_b   1.000
_cell.length_c   1.000
_cell.angle_alpha   90.00
_cell.angle_beta   90.00
_cell.angle_gamma   90.00
#
_symmetry.space_group_name_H-M   'P 1'
#
loop_
_entity.id
_entity.type
_entity.pdbx_description
1 polymer ?
#
loop_
_entity_poly.entity_id
_entity_poly.type
_entity_poly.pdbx_seq_one_letter_code
_entity_poly.pdbx_strand_id
1 'polypeptide(L)'
;MHRAPSQMKLAGGAQVLLLLLLLFVASCQSRPMDLYDDVSDFFDAISLDDVANTGRNTHPEQFCMMPARKGVCRALIPRWRYDPEQKKCVEFKFGGCDGNENNFPSYKTCMATCEGM
;
A
#
# COMPACT_ATOMS: atom_id res chain seq x y z
N MET A 1 32.46 -70.23 20.39
CA MET A 1 31.11 -69.95 20.93
C MET A 1 30.90 -68.44 20.97
N HIS A 2 30.40 -67.83 19.90
CA HIS A 2 30.01 -66.41 19.89
C HIS A 2 28.49 -66.33 20.05
N ARG A 3 28.05 -65.78 21.18
CA ARG A 3 26.63 -65.62 21.52
C ARG A 3 26.14 -64.34 20.86
N ALA A 4 25.13 -64.44 19.99
CA ALA A 4 24.48 -63.33 19.33
C ALA A 4 23.88 -62.34 20.36
N PRO A 5 23.90 -61.02 20.11
CA PRO A 5 23.22 -60.06 20.97
C PRO A 5 21.70 -60.17 20.77
N SER A 6 21.02 -60.31 21.89
CA SER A 6 19.58 -60.47 22.05
C SER A 6 18.81 -59.24 21.53
N GLN A 7 17.78 -59.48 20.74
CA GLN A 7 16.79 -58.48 20.32
C GLN A 7 16.04 -57.95 21.55
N MET A 8 16.37 -56.75 22.01
CA MET A 8 15.64 -56.06 23.07
C MET A 8 14.32 -55.54 22.50
N LYS A 9 13.23 -56.27 22.76
CA LYS A 9 11.85 -55.82 22.51
C LYS A 9 11.61 -54.55 23.34
N LEU A 10 11.45 -53.42 22.66
CA LEU A 10 11.12 -52.13 23.28
C LEU A 10 9.74 -52.23 23.92
N ALA A 11 9.63 -51.86 25.19
CA ALA A 11 8.39 -51.95 25.96
C ALA A 11 7.27 -51.12 25.30
N GLY A 12 6.06 -51.68 25.20
CA GLY A 12 4.92 -51.07 24.50
C GLY A 12 4.55 -49.66 24.97
N GLY A 13 4.89 -49.26 26.20
CA GLY A 13 4.73 -47.89 26.68
C GLY A 13 5.67 -46.88 26.02
N ALA A 14 6.92 -47.27 25.71
CA ALA A 14 7.89 -46.40 25.04
C ALA A 14 7.54 -46.20 23.56
N GLN A 15 6.99 -47.24 22.91
CA GLN A 15 6.51 -47.16 21.53
C GLN A 15 5.25 -46.29 21.39
N VAL A 16 4.31 -46.36 22.34
CA VAL A 16 3.13 -45.49 22.37
C VAL A 16 3.52 -44.04 22.68
N LEU A 17 4.46 -43.79 23.59
CA LEU A 17 4.95 -42.45 23.88
C LEU A 17 5.70 -41.85 22.68
N LEU A 18 6.51 -42.65 21.98
CA LEU A 18 7.21 -42.22 20.76
C LEU A 18 6.22 -41.96 19.61
N LEU A 19 5.19 -42.79 19.44
CA LEU A 19 4.11 -42.56 18.46
C LEU A 19 3.28 -41.32 18.80
N LEU A 20 2.96 -41.08 20.07
CA LEU A 20 2.26 -39.87 20.51
C LEU A 20 3.11 -38.61 20.30
N LEU A 21 4.40 -38.66 20.66
CA LEU A 21 5.33 -37.55 20.40
C LEU A 21 5.47 -37.28 18.90
N LEU A 22 5.55 -38.32 18.06
CA LEU A 22 5.56 -38.17 16.60
C LEU A 22 4.24 -37.62 16.04
N LEU A 23 3.08 -37.94 16.63
CA LEU A 23 1.78 -37.35 16.27
C LEU A 23 1.65 -35.88 16.72
N PHE A 24 2.20 -35.52 17.88
CA PHE A 24 2.29 -34.12 18.34
C PHE A 24 3.26 -33.30 17.48
N VAL A 25 4.37 -33.89 17.04
CA VAL A 25 5.36 -33.23 16.15
C VAL A 25 4.86 -33.20 14.70
N ALA A 26 4.06 -34.19 14.25
CA ALA A 26 3.45 -34.21 12.91
C ALA A 26 2.29 -33.22 12.72
N SER A 27 1.84 -32.57 13.80
CA SER A 27 0.95 -31.39 13.69
C SER A 27 1.73 -30.11 13.38
N CYS A 28 3.06 -30.13 13.52
CA CYS A 28 3.92 -29.03 13.09
C CYS A 28 4.40 -29.27 11.66
N GLN A 29 3.44 -29.37 10.72
CA GLN A 29 3.75 -29.03 9.34
C GLN A 29 3.98 -27.52 9.36
N SER A 30 5.23 -27.10 9.52
CA SER A 30 5.66 -25.73 9.33
C SER A 30 5.27 -25.32 7.91
N ARG A 31 4.11 -24.67 7.77
CA ARG A 31 3.77 -23.98 6.54
C ARG A 31 4.67 -22.75 6.47
N PRO A 32 5.25 -22.44 5.29
CA PRO A 32 5.90 -21.17 5.07
C PRO A 32 4.94 -20.02 5.43
N MET A 33 5.51 -18.86 5.78
CA MET A 33 4.85 -17.63 6.20
C MET A 33 3.59 -17.25 5.37
N ASP A 34 2.40 -17.72 5.76
CA ASP A 34 1.11 -17.33 5.18
C ASP A 34 0.60 -16.02 5.81
N LEU A 35 1.44 -14.97 5.83
CA LEU A 35 1.04 -13.59 6.19
C LEU A 35 1.32 -12.64 5.03
N TYR A 36 1.08 -13.10 3.80
CA TYR A 36 1.22 -12.30 2.59
C TYR A 36 0.35 -12.91 1.49
N ASP A 37 -0.98 -12.80 1.62
CA ASP A 37 -1.87 -13.20 0.51
C ASP A 37 -3.21 -12.42 0.43
N ASP A 38 -3.29 -11.20 0.97
CA ASP A 38 -4.42 -10.27 0.65
C ASP A 38 -4.08 -9.29 -0.49
N VAL A 39 -2.81 -9.25 -0.91
CA VAL A 39 -2.36 -8.33 -1.97
C VAL A 39 -2.39 -8.97 -3.36
N SER A 40 -2.40 -10.30 -3.47
CA SER A 40 -2.45 -11.02 -4.75
C SER A 40 -3.88 -11.09 -5.31
N ASP A 41 -4.86 -11.43 -4.47
CA ASP A 41 -6.30 -11.41 -4.82
C ASP A 41 -6.81 -10.00 -5.16
N PHE A 42 -6.19 -8.97 -4.59
CA PHE A 42 -6.47 -7.59 -5.01
C PHE A 42 -6.00 -7.33 -6.44
N PHE A 43 -4.84 -7.85 -6.86
CA PHE A 43 -4.28 -7.60 -8.18
C PHE A 43 -4.96 -8.40 -9.31
N ASP A 44 -5.57 -9.55 -8.99
CA ASP A 44 -6.34 -10.34 -9.98
C ASP A 44 -7.80 -9.85 -10.15
N ALA A 45 -8.33 -9.09 -9.18
CA ALA A 45 -9.67 -8.50 -9.25
C ALA A 45 -9.73 -7.16 -10.01
N ILE A 46 -8.58 -6.52 -10.27
CA ILE A 46 -8.50 -5.30 -11.08
C ILE A 46 -8.16 -5.71 -12.51
N SER A 47 -9.14 -5.68 -13.42
CA SER A 47 -8.84 -5.79 -14.85
C SER A 47 -7.90 -4.63 -15.24
N LEU A 48 -6.96 -4.87 -16.16
CA LEU A 48 -6.16 -3.77 -16.76
C LEU A 48 -7.06 -2.71 -17.42
N ASP A 49 -8.29 -3.08 -17.79
CA ASP A 49 -9.33 -2.17 -18.27
C ASP A 49 -9.92 -1.30 -17.13
N ASP A 50 -9.90 -1.78 -15.88
CA ASP A 50 -10.31 -1.03 -14.69
C ASP A 50 -9.19 -0.10 -14.18
N VAL A 51 -7.92 -0.49 -14.34
CA VAL A 51 -6.76 0.37 -14.06
C VAL A 51 -6.66 1.52 -15.07
N ALA A 52 -7.01 1.27 -16.33
CA ALA A 52 -7.10 2.33 -17.35
C ALA A 52 -8.28 3.29 -17.09
N ASN A 53 -9.36 2.82 -16.46
CA ASN A 53 -10.53 3.64 -16.10
C ASN A 53 -10.43 4.31 -14.72
N THR A 54 -9.57 3.83 -13.83
CA THR A 54 -9.19 4.51 -12.58
C THR A 54 -7.93 5.37 -12.73
N GLY A 55 -7.33 5.38 -13.93
CA GLY A 55 -6.25 6.28 -14.33
C GLY A 55 -6.76 7.70 -14.61
N ARG A 56 -6.83 8.54 -13.57
CA ARG A 56 -7.18 9.97 -13.63
C ARG A 56 -8.57 10.29 -14.21
N ASN A 57 -9.61 9.97 -13.46
CA ASN A 57 -10.72 10.93 -13.33
C ASN A 57 -10.32 12.09 -12.39
N THR A 58 -9.12 12.64 -12.57
CA THR A 58 -8.76 13.93 -11.98
C THR A 58 -9.34 14.97 -12.91
N HIS A 59 -10.65 15.17 -12.85
CA HIS A 59 -11.33 16.20 -13.62
C HIS A 59 -10.71 17.55 -13.22
N PRO A 60 -9.90 18.21 -14.07
CA PRO A 60 -9.13 19.37 -13.65
C PRO A 60 -10.03 20.48 -13.10
N GLU A 61 -11.23 20.62 -13.63
CA GLU A 61 -12.25 21.57 -13.14
C GLU A 61 -12.53 21.39 -11.63
N GLN A 62 -12.53 20.16 -11.11
CA GLN A 62 -12.83 19.91 -9.71
C GLN A 62 -11.81 20.55 -8.77
N PHE A 63 -10.51 20.47 -9.10
CA PHE A 63 -9.47 21.05 -8.25
C PHE A 63 -8.99 22.42 -8.70
N CYS A 64 -8.91 22.70 -9.99
CA CYS A 64 -8.48 24.00 -10.50
C CYS A 64 -9.42 25.13 -10.06
N MET A 65 -10.71 24.82 -9.82
CA MET A 65 -11.69 25.78 -9.30
C MET A 65 -11.71 25.87 -7.76
N MET A 66 -10.95 25.05 -7.04
CA MET A 66 -10.90 25.16 -5.58
C MET A 66 -10.18 26.44 -5.14
N PRO A 67 -10.57 27.05 -4.01
CA PRO A 67 -9.80 28.16 -3.44
C PRO A 67 -8.41 27.69 -2.99
N ALA A 68 -7.41 28.57 -3.03
CA ALA A 68 -6.09 28.26 -2.48
C ALA A 68 -6.18 27.95 -0.98
N ARG A 69 -5.60 26.81 -0.57
CA ARG A 69 -5.53 26.40 0.82
C ARG A 69 -4.10 26.51 1.35
N LYS A 70 -3.89 27.43 2.30
CA LYS A 70 -2.59 27.56 3.02
C LYS A 70 -2.30 26.34 3.91
N GLY A 71 -3.35 25.77 4.53
CA GLY A 71 -3.23 24.69 5.51
C GLY A 71 -2.80 25.18 6.89
N VAL A 72 -2.65 24.24 7.84
CA VAL A 72 -2.43 24.55 9.27
C VAL A 72 -0.98 24.87 9.61
N CYS A 73 -0.04 24.40 8.79
CA CYS A 73 1.39 24.67 8.96
C CYS A 73 1.74 26.14 8.65
N ARG A 74 2.89 26.60 9.15
CA ARG A 74 3.29 28.02 9.14
C ARG A 74 4.50 28.33 8.25
N ALA A 75 4.93 27.41 7.39
CA ALA A 75 5.95 27.72 6.40
C ALA A 75 5.43 28.76 5.39
N LEU A 76 6.35 29.39 4.65
CA LEU A 76 6.03 30.35 3.59
C LEU A 76 6.54 29.83 2.25
N ILE A 77 6.02 28.68 1.83
CA ILE A 77 6.47 28.02 0.61
C ILE A 77 5.78 28.68 -0.58
N PRO A 78 6.52 29.31 -1.52
CA PRO A 78 5.93 29.87 -2.73
C PRO A 78 5.38 28.74 -3.60
N ARG A 79 4.10 28.85 -3.97
CA ARG A 79 3.37 27.90 -4.82
C ARG A 79 2.47 28.67 -5.77
N TRP A 80 1.95 27.98 -6.77
CA TRP A 80 1.05 28.54 -7.77
C TRP A 80 -0.33 27.92 -7.64
N ARG A 81 -1.37 28.71 -7.84
CA ARG A 81 -2.76 28.25 -7.87
C ARG A 81 -3.47 28.87 -9.07
N TYR A 82 -4.43 28.17 -9.65
CA TYR A 82 -5.28 28.71 -10.70
C TYR A 82 -6.27 29.72 -10.12
N ASP A 83 -6.45 30.83 -10.82
CA ASP A 83 -7.43 31.86 -10.53
C ASP A 83 -8.46 31.89 -11.66
N PRO A 84 -9.68 31.36 -11.47
CA PRO A 84 -10.69 31.30 -12.53
C PRO A 84 -11.23 32.69 -12.92
N GLU A 85 -11.18 33.68 -12.02
CA GLU A 85 -11.59 35.06 -12.34
C GLU A 85 -10.58 35.72 -13.27
N GLN A 86 -9.30 35.50 -13.01
CA GLN A 86 -8.21 36.05 -13.82
C GLN A 86 -7.80 35.13 -14.99
N LYS A 87 -8.37 33.93 -15.07
CA LYS A 87 -8.04 32.86 -16.02
C LYS A 87 -6.55 32.57 -16.12
N LYS A 88 -5.82 32.66 -15.01
CA LYS A 88 -4.37 32.51 -14.96
C LYS A 88 -3.90 31.95 -13.63
N CYS A 89 -2.70 31.38 -13.63
CA CYS A 89 -2.05 30.97 -12.40
C CYS A 89 -1.41 32.15 -11.67
N VAL A 90 -1.61 32.22 -10.37
CA VAL A 90 -1.06 33.26 -9.49
C VAL A 90 -0.29 32.64 -8.33
N GLU A 91 0.75 33.32 -7.85
CA GLU A 91 1.54 32.86 -6.71
C GLU A 91 0.75 33.02 -5.39
N PHE A 92 0.89 32.05 -4.48
CA PHE A 92 0.42 32.15 -3.10
C PHE A 92 1.42 31.48 -2.14
N LYS A 93 1.27 31.70 -0.84
CA LYS A 93 2.11 31.09 0.20
C LYS A 93 1.42 29.89 0.82
N PHE A 94 1.96 28.71 0.56
CA PHE A 94 1.54 27.45 1.16
C PHE A 94 2.23 27.21 2.50
N GLY A 95 1.44 26.78 3.49
CA GLY A 95 1.88 26.54 4.87
C GLY A 95 2.77 25.31 5.03
N GLY A 96 2.78 24.39 4.06
CA GLY A 96 3.63 23.19 4.03
C GLY A 96 2.92 21.88 4.37
N CYS A 97 1.69 21.93 4.88
CA CYS A 97 0.83 20.77 5.10
C CYS A 97 -0.65 21.15 4.92
N ASP A 98 -1.54 20.17 4.82
CA ASP A 98 -3.00 20.35 4.70
C ASP A 98 -3.43 21.34 3.62
N GLY A 99 -2.76 21.27 2.46
CA GLY A 99 -3.18 21.97 1.24
C GLY A 99 -4.32 21.23 0.54
N ASN A 100 -4.72 21.75 -0.62
CA ASN A 100 -5.52 21.04 -1.60
C ASN A 100 -4.77 21.00 -2.94
N GLU A 101 -5.38 20.44 -3.96
CA GLU A 101 -4.79 20.14 -5.27
C GLU A 101 -4.61 21.38 -6.15
N ASN A 102 -5.26 22.51 -5.85
CA ASN A 102 -4.96 23.81 -6.47
C ASN A 102 -3.66 24.42 -5.91
N ASN A 103 -2.56 23.66 -6.02
CA ASN A 103 -1.27 23.96 -5.42
C ASN A 103 -0.14 23.33 -6.24
N PHE A 104 0.50 24.14 -7.06
CA PHE A 104 1.52 23.71 -8.01
C PHE A 104 2.90 24.27 -7.65
N PRO A 105 3.98 23.55 -7.94
CA PRO A 105 5.34 24.00 -7.65
C PRO A 105 5.82 25.11 -8.60
N SER A 106 5.21 25.23 -9.79
CA SER A 106 5.59 26.23 -10.80
C SER A 106 4.39 26.77 -11.58
N TYR A 107 4.55 27.97 -12.14
CA TYR A 107 3.57 28.56 -13.06
C TYR A 107 3.31 27.64 -14.25
N LYS A 108 4.37 27.08 -14.86
CA LYS A 108 4.28 26.19 -16.02
C LYS A 108 3.43 24.95 -15.73
N THR A 109 3.65 24.31 -14.59
CA THR A 109 2.85 23.14 -14.18
C THR A 109 1.40 23.50 -13.89
N CYS A 110 1.16 24.68 -13.32
CA CYS A 110 -0.20 25.15 -13.06
C CYS A 110 -0.97 25.42 -14.36
N MET A 111 -0.38 26.18 -15.28
CA MET A 111 -1.01 26.48 -16.58
C MET A 111 -1.23 25.21 -17.40
N ALA A 112 -0.22 24.34 -17.51
CA ALA A 112 -0.38 23.08 -18.24
C ALA A 112 -1.48 22.17 -17.68
N THR A 113 -1.87 22.34 -16.41
CA THR A 113 -2.92 21.53 -15.77
C THR A 113 -4.30 22.19 -15.82
N CYS A 114 -4.36 23.52 -15.64
CA CYS A 114 -5.61 24.25 -15.40
C CYS A 114 -5.94 25.30 -16.46
N GLU A 115 -5.14 25.45 -17.52
CA GLU A 115 -5.45 26.38 -18.60
C GLU A 115 -6.79 26.05 -19.26
N GLY A 116 -7.63 27.06 -19.43
CA GLY A 116 -8.97 26.93 -20.01
C GLY A 116 -10.07 26.48 -19.03
N MET A 117 -9.74 26.30 -17.74
CA MET A 117 -10.73 26.06 -16.68
C MET A 117 -11.45 27.35 -16.25
#